data_AF-A0A6U4WWW8-F1
#
_entry.id   AF-A0A6U4WWW8-F1
#
_cell.length_a   1.000
_cell.length_b   1.000
_cell.length_c   1.000
_cell.angle_alpha   90.00
_cell.angle_beta   90.00
_cell.angle_gamma   90.00
#
_symmetry.space_group_name_H-M   'P 1'
#
loop_
_entity.id
_entity.type
_entity.pdbx_description
1 polymer ?
#
loop_
_entity_poly.entity_id
_entity_poly.type
_entity_poly.pdbx_seq_one_letter_code
_entity_poly.pdbx_strand_id
1 'polypeptide(L)'
;MPYETGLCGCMEDMQSCLDVFCCQCCQIGRQYKAVEGEVNQLSVLHCICGLCFPSLLTCLLRCKVSTRLNLDESSILSCCLGCICTSCSLCQMHRQLTLRSCWPGGLCVKQPYTERMN
;
A
#
# COMPACT_ATOMS: atom_id res chain seq x y z
N MET A 1 -2.23 -17.17 1.96
CA MET A 1 -3.61 -16.65 1.83
C MET A 1 -3.58 -15.47 0.85
N PRO A 2 -4.62 -15.21 0.03
CA PRO A 2 -4.66 -14.01 -0.81
C PRO A 2 -4.89 -12.74 0.03
N TYR A 3 -4.83 -11.57 -0.60
CA TYR A 3 -5.28 -10.31 0.00
C TYR A 3 -6.74 -10.43 0.47
N GLU A 4 -7.03 -10.02 1.71
CA GLU A 4 -8.40 -10.02 2.28
C GLU A 4 -9.30 -8.94 1.64
N THR A 5 -8.71 -7.84 1.16
CA THR A 5 -9.40 -6.71 0.56
C THR A 5 -9.37 -6.77 -0.97
N GLY A 6 -10.45 -6.38 -1.63
CA GLY A 6 -10.54 -6.34 -3.09
C GLY A 6 -9.64 -5.27 -3.71
N LEU A 7 -9.03 -5.57 -4.87
CA LEU A 7 -8.13 -4.65 -5.57
C LEU A 7 -8.84 -3.33 -5.94
N CYS A 8 -10.02 -3.40 -6.55
CA CYS A 8 -10.81 -2.23 -6.94
C CYS A 8 -11.61 -1.62 -5.78
N GLY A 9 -11.35 -2.02 -4.53
CA GLY A 9 -11.99 -1.45 -3.34
C GLY A 9 -11.38 -0.13 -2.88
N CYS A 10 -10.66 0.63 -3.73
CA CYS A 10 -10.01 1.88 -3.32
C CYS A 10 -11.00 2.90 -2.74
N MET A 11 -12.25 2.91 -3.21
CA MET A 11 -13.29 3.81 -2.69
C MET A 11 -13.89 3.36 -1.35
N GLU A 12 -13.57 2.15 -0.85
CA GLU A 12 -13.97 1.72 0.49
C GLU A 12 -13.23 2.50 1.58
N ASP A 13 -12.04 3.03 1.24
CA ASP A 13 -11.25 3.96 2.05
C ASP A 13 -10.86 5.19 1.22
N MET A 14 -11.80 6.13 1.12
CA MET A 14 -11.63 7.35 0.34
C MET A 14 -10.48 8.23 0.84
N GLN A 15 -10.15 8.18 2.14
CA GLN A 15 -9.03 8.96 2.68
C GLN A 15 -7.70 8.41 2.15
N SER A 16 -7.51 7.10 2.19
CA SER A 16 -6.32 6.46 1.64
C SER A 16 -6.24 6.59 0.12
N CYS A 17 -7.38 6.52 -0.58
CA CYS A 17 -7.45 6.75 -2.01
C CYS A 17 -7.01 8.17 -2.40
N LEU A 18 -7.52 9.19 -1.70
CA LEU A 18 -7.12 10.58 -1.92
C LEU A 18 -5.64 10.79 -1.59
N ASP A 19 -5.14 10.18 -0.53
CA ASP A 19 -3.74 10.33 -0.14
C ASP A 19 -2.78 9.68 -1.14
N VAL A 20 -3.13 8.49 -1.65
CA VAL A 20 -2.40 7.83 -2.73
C VAL A 20 -2.46 8.63 -4.03
N PHE A 21 -3.60 9.25 -4.34
CA PHE A 21 -3.74 10.08 -5.54
C PHE A 21 -2.97 11.40 -5.45
N CYS A 22 -3.00 12.07 -4.29
CA CYS A 22 -2.35 13.36 -4.07
C CYS A 22 -0.85 13.25 -3.75
N CYS A 23 -0.41 12.23 -3.02
CA CYS A 23 1.01 11.97 -2.77
C CYS A 23 1.36 10.47 -2.82
N GLN A 24 1.31 9.91 -4.03
CA GLN A 24 1.64 8.50 -4.27
C GLN A 24 3.04 8.11 -3.78
N CYS A 25 4.04 8.95 -4.01
CA CYS A 25 5.42 8.70 -3.59
C CYS A 25 5.58 8.68 -2.06
N CYS A 26 4.91 9.60 -1.35
CA CYS A 26 4.85 9.59 0.11
C CYS A 26 4.26 8.27 0.62
N GLN A 27 3.17 7.83 0.00
CA GLN A 27 2.49 6.59 0.38
C GLN A 27 3.34 5.35 0.14
N ILE A 28 4.07 5.27 -0.98
CA ILE A 28 5.06 4.21 -1.22
C ILE A 28 6.11 4.20 -0.09
N GLY A 29 6.69 5.35 0.24
CA GLY A 29 7.71 5.45 1.28
C GLY A 29 7.21 5.09 2.68
N ARG A 30 5.96 5.44 2.99
CA ARG A 30 5.29 5.10 4.26
C ARG A 30 4.99 3.61 4.38
N GLN A 31 4.42 3.02 3.33
CA GLN A 31 4.11 1.60 3.31
C GLN A 31 5.38 0.74 3.40
N TYR A 32 6.48 1.20 2.80
CA TYR A 32 7.77 0.50 2.92
C TYR A 32 8.26 0.41 4.36
N LYS A 33 8.12 1.50 5.14
CA LYS A 33 8.44 1.52 6.57
C LYS A 33 7.46 0.72 7.40
N ALA A 34 6.17 0.80 7.08
CA ALA A 34 5.14 0.02 7.74
C ALA A 34 5.38 -1.50 7.61
N VAL A 35 5.82 -1.96 6.44
CA VAL A 35 6.22 -3.35 6.19
C VAL A 35 7.45 -3.78 7.00
N GLU A 36 8.29 -2.83 7.40
CA GLU A 36 9.43 -3.04 8.29
C GLU A 36 9.03 -3.02 9.78
N GLY A 37 7.79 -2.67 10.09
CA GLY A 37 7.26 -2.55 11.46
C GLY A 37 7.29 -1.11 12.01
N GLU A 38 7.75 -0.14 11.22
CA GLU A 38 7.77 1.26 11.60
C GLU A 38 6.45 1.94 11.19
N VAL A 39 5.55 2.14 12.15
CA VAL A 39 4.24 2.73 11.93
C VAL A 39 4.31 4.25 11.74
N ASN A 40 3.53 4.76 10.77
CA ASN A 40 3.42 6.19 10.46
C ASN A 40 4.76 6.93 10.21
N GLN A 41 5.80 6.22 9.77
CA GLN A 41 7.10 6.78 9.40
C GLN A 41 7.23 6.89 7.87
N LEU A 42 7.97 7.90 7.40
CA LEU A 42 8.23 8.10 5.96
C LEU A 42 9.68 7.73 5.63
N SER A 43 9.89 6.74 4.75
CA SER A 43 11.21 6.55 4.13
C SER A 43 11.40 7.57 3.00
N VAL A 44 12.24 8.58 3.25
CA VAL A 44 12.60 9.60 2.24
C VAL A 44 13.24 8.95 1.00
N LEU A 45 14.09 7.94 1.19
CA LEU A 45 14.71 7.21 0.08
C LEU A 45 13.66 6.57 -0.84
N HIS A 46 12.76 5.76 -0.27
CA HIS A 46 11.71 5.09 -1.06
C HIS A 46 10.67 6.07 -1.61
N CYS A 47 10.47 7.21 -0.94
CA CYS A 47 9.66 8.30 -1.45
C CYS A 47 10.28 8.91 -2.72
N ILE A 48 11.57 9.27 -2.69
CA ILE A 48 12.29 9.80 -3.86
C ILE A 48 12.33 8.76 -4.98
N CYS A 49 12.64 7.50 -4.66
CA CYS A 49 12.62 6.42 -5.66
C CYS A 49 11.23 6.20 -6.26
N GLY A 50 10.17 6.30 -5.45
CA GLY A 50 8.78 6.21 -5.88
C GLY A 50 8.32 7.37 -6.75
N LEU A 51 8.97 8.54 -6.63
CA LEU A 51 8.76 9.66 -7.55
C LEU A 51 9.35 9.36 -8.94
N CYS A 52 10.55 8.78 -9.00
CA CYS A 52 11.23 8.48 -10.26
C CYS A 52 10.68 7.23 -10.97
N PHE A 53 10.31 6.20 -10.21
CA PHE A 53 9.88 4.90 -10.75
C PHE A 53 8.64 4.35 -10.01
N PRO A 54 7.48 5.03 -10.08
CA PRO A 54 6.30 4.72 -9.27
C PRO A 54 5.80 3.28 -9.44
N SER A 55 5.70 2.79 -10.69
CA SER A 55 5.19 1.44 -10.96
C SER A 55 6.15 0.35 -10.49
N LEU A 56 7.46 0.56 -10.70
CA LEU A 56 8.50 -0.38 -10.25
C LEU A 56 8.52 -0.47 -8.71
N LEU A 57 8.53 0.68 -8.03
CA LEU A 57 8.54 0.69 -6.57
C LEU A 57 7.23 0.13 -5.99
N THR A 58 6.10 0.37 -6.65
CA THR A 58 4.81 -0.24 -6.24
C THR A 58 4.83 -1.76 -6.39
N CYS A 59 5.41 -2.28 -7.49
CA CYS A 59 5.60 -3.72 -7.68
C CYS A 59 6.51 -4.32 -6.60
N LEU A 60 7.69 -3.72 -6.38
CA LEU A 60 8.63 -4.18 -5.35
C LEU A 60 8.02 -4.13 -3.95
N LEU A 61 7.30 -3.06 -3.63
CA LEU A 61 6.56 -2.92 -2.38
C LEU A 61 5.50 -4.02 -2.25
N ARG A 62 4.74 -4.32 -3.30
CA ARG A 62 3.74 -5.40 -3.29
C ARG A 62 4.38 -6.76 -3.04
N CYS A 63 5.46 -7.09 -3.74
CA CYS A 63 6.23 -8.30 -3.46
C CYS A 63 6.70 -8.36 -2.01
N LYS A 64 7.15 -7.23 -1.45
CA LYS A 64 7.59 -7.13 -0.06
C LYS A 64 6.42 -7.33 0.92
N VAL A 65 5.28 -6.70 0.69
CA VAL A 65 4.04 -6.89 1.48
C VAL A 65 3.61 -8.35 1.45
N SER A 66 3.51 -8.95 0.26
CA SER A 66 3.12 -10.34 0.09
C SER A 66 4.06 -11.29 0.81
N THR A 67 5.38 -11.07 0.70
CA THR A 67 6.38 -11.87 1.43
C THR A 67 6.24 -11.71 2.94
N ARG A 68 6.06 -10.48 3.42
CA ARG A 68 6.02 -10.17 4.86
C ARG A 68 4.75 -10.64 5.54
N LEU A 69 3.63 -10.65 4.80
CA LEU A 69 2.34 -11.13 5.28
C LEU A 69 2.09 -12.62 4.94
N ASN A 70 3.06 -13.32 4.34
CA ASN A 70 2.93 -14.71 3.85
C ASN A 70 1.70 -14.91 2.93
N LEU A 71 1.52 -13.98 1.99
CA LEU A 71 0.45 -14.03 0.99
C LEU A 71 0.85 -14.93 -0.19
N ASP A 72 -0.12 -15.66 -0.71
CA ASP A 72 0.07 -16.56 -1.86
C ASP A 72 -0.20 -15.80 -3.16
N GLU A 73 0.70 -14.86 -3.49
CA GLU A 73 0.64 -14.07 -4.73
C GLU A 73 1.90 -14.30 -5.57
N SER A 74 1.72 -14.49 -6.88
CA SER A 74 2.86 -14.55 -7.79
C SER A 74 3.45 -13.16 -8.03
N SER A 75 4.77 -13.08 -8.17
CA SER A 75 5.48 -11.82 -8.44
C SER A 75 5.07 -11.18 -9.78
N ILE A 76 4.66 -12.00 -10.75
CA ILE A 76 4.18 -11.55 -12.06
C ILE A 76 2.81 -10.88 -11.92
N LEU A 77 1.89 -11.51 -11.19
CA LEU A 77 0.59 -10.92 -10.90
C LEU A 77 0.76 -9.61 -10.12
N SER A 78 1.66 -9.59 -9.15
CA SER A 78 1.99 -8.37 -8.38
C SER A 78 2.48 -7.22 -9.26
N CYS A 79 3.30 -7.53 -10.27
CA CYS A 79 3.83 -6.55 -11.23
C CYS A 79 2.73 -6.05 -12.18
N CYS A 80 1.92 -6.95 -12.75
CA CYS A 80 0.81 -6.58 -13.61
C CYS A 80 -0.21 -5.70 -12.89
N LEU A 81 -0.63 -6.08 -11.67
CA LEU A 81 -1.62 -5.31 -10.91
C LEU A 81 -1.07 -3.95 -10.43
N GLY A 82 0.21 -3.90 -10.06
CA GLY A 82 0.90 -2.66 -9.70
C GLY A 82 1.06 -1.68 -10.88
N CYS A 83 1.11 -2.17 -12.12
CA CYS A 83 1.20 -1.35 -13.33
C CYS A 83 -0.16 -0.97 -13.92
N ILE A 84 -1.19 -1.82 -13.80
CA ILE A 84 -2.52 -1.59 -14.39
C ILE A 84 -3.35 -0.60 -13.54
N CYS A 85 -3.30 -0.71 -12.20
CA CYS A 85 -3.87 0.29 -11.31
C CYS A 85 -3.00 0.49 -10.06
N THR A 86 -1.96 1.31 -10.21
CA THR A 86 -1.01 1.64 -9.13
C THR A 86 -1.73 2.17 -7.90
N SER A 87 -2.72 3.06 -8.09
CA SER A 87 -3.49 3.63 -6.99
C SER A 87 -4.30 2.59 -6.25
N CYS A 88 -5.02 1.72 -6.97
CA CYS A 88 -5.79 0.63 -6.39
C CYS A 88 -4.89 -0.33 -5.60
N SER A 89 -3.74 -0.70 -6.18
CA SER A 89 -2.75 -1.57 -5.55
C SER A 89 -2.23 -0.97 -4.25
N LEU A 90 -1.85 0.31 -4.25
CA LEU A 90 -1.38 1.03 -3.05
C LEU A 90 -2.48 1.16 -1.98
N CYS A 91 -3.74 1.38 -2.36
CA CYS A 91 -4.86 1.41 -1.43
C CYS A 91 -5.13 0.02 -0.84
N GLN A 92 -5.04 -1.04 -1.66
CA GLN A 92 -5.21 -2.42 -1.20
C GLN A 92 -4.12 -2.79 -0.19
N MET A 93 -2.86 -2.49 -0.48
CA MET A 93 -1.72 -2.71 0.42
C MET A 93 -1.84 -1.90 1.72
N HIS A 94 -2.24 -0.63 1.64
CA HIS A 94 -2.44 0.21 2.83
C HIS A 94 -3.47 -0.39 3.78
N ARG A 95 -4.62 -0.84 3.27
CA ARG A 95 -5.66 -1.50 4.06
C ARG A 95 -5.15 -2.82 4.66
N GLN A 96 -4.48 -3.66 3.87
CA GLN A 96 -3.91 -4.91 4.38
C GLN A 96 -2.91 -4.68 5.51
N LEU A 97 -1.99 -3.75 5.32
CA LEU A 97 -0.99 -3.43 6.33
C LEU A 97 -1.66 -2.93 7.61
N THR A 98 -2.71 -2.14 7.47
CA THR A 98 -3.50 -1.67 8.63
C THR A 98 -4.20 -2.81 9.36
N LEU A 99 -4.86 -3.74 8.65
CA LEU A 99 -5.51 -4.91 9.26
C LEU A 99 -4.51 -5.81 10.00
N ARG A 100 -3.26 -5.83 9.56
CA ARG A 100 -2.17 -6.58 10.18
C ARG A 100 -1.39 -5.76 11.23
N SER A 101 -2.00 -4.69 11.75
CA SER A 101 -1.42 -3.79 12.79
C SER A 101 -0.16 -3.02 12.37
N CYS A 102 0.14 -2.96 11.07
CA CYS A 102 1.26 -2.20 10.50
C CYS A 102 0.73 -0.94 9.79
N TRP A 103 0.14 0.00 10.52
CA TRP A 103 -0.49 1.17 9.91
C TRP A 103 0.53 2.12 9.23
N PRO A 104 0.41 2.39 7.91
CA PRO A 104 1.35 3.27 7.19
C PRO A 104 1.17 4.76 7.49
N GLY A 105 0.01 5.15 8.00
CA GLY A 105 -0.36 6.57 8.09
C GLY A 105 -0.63 7.20 6.72
N GLY A 106 -0.66 8.53 6.72
CA GLY A 106 -0.90 9.32 5.52
C GLY A 106 -0.96 10.81 5.82
N LEU A 107 -1.00 11.64 4.78
CA LEU A 107 -1.22 13.07 4.94
C LEU A 107 -2.71 13.36 5.17
N CYS A 108 -3.56 12.72 4.35
CA CYS A 108 -5.02 12.81 4.43
C CYS A 108 -5.66 11.68 5.26
N VAL A 109 -4.90 10.62 5.58
CA VAL A 109 -5.38 9.47 6.38
C VAL A 109 -5.17 9.75 7.87
N LYS A 110 -6.24 10.12 8.58
CA LYS A 110 -6.17 10.49 10.00
C LYS A 110 -6.34 9.31 10.96
N GLN A 111 -6.93 8.21 10.48
CA GLN A 111 -7.24 7.04 11.28
C GLN A 111 -6.96 5.75 10.51
N PRO A 112 -6.60 4.66 11.20
CA PRO A 112 -6.44 3.36 10.57
C PRO A 112 -7.76 2.86 9.98
N TYR A 113 -7.68 2.27 8.79
CA TYR A 113 -8.75 1.49 8.19
C TYR A 113 -9.25 0.43 9.17
N THR A 114 -10.55 0.43 9.42
CA THR A 114 -11.27 -0.61 10.17
C THR A 114 -12.22 -1.28 9.19
N GLU A 115 -12.17 -2.60 9.09
CA GLU A 115 -13.18 -3.33 8.30
C GLU A 115 -14.57 -2.96 8.80
N ARG A 116 -15.44 -2.49 7.90
CA ARG A 116 -16.87 -2.36 8.20
C ARG A 116 -17.41 -3.77 8.37
N MET A 117 -17.61 -4.18 9.62
CA MET A 117 -18.43 -5.34 9.97
C MET A 117 -19.83 -5.10 9.37
N ASN A 118 -20.13 -5.74 8.24
CA ASN A 118 -21.47 -5.92 7.72
C ASN A 118 -21.86 -7.38 7.93
#